data_AF-A0A973YVU2-F1
#
_entry.id   AF-A0A973YVU2-F1
#
_cell.length_a   1.000
_cell.length_b   1.000
_cell.length_c   1.000
_cell.angle_alpha   90.00
_cell.angle_beta   90.00
_cell.angle_gamma   90.00
#
_symmetry.space_group_name_H-M   'P 1'
#
loop_
_entity.id
_entity.type
_entity.pdbx_description
1 polymer ?
#
loop_
_entity_poly.entity_id
_entity_poly.type
_entity_poly.pdbx_seq_one_letter_code
_entity_poly.pdbx_strand_id
1 'polypeptide(L)'
;MTYPFVRPRRMRRDEFSRRLMREHVLTANDLIYPVFVHELQGRAPVASMPGIERVSIDELLRVAEQAVTLRVPALALFPVTAPDAKSLTAEAAWDDDGLVQRAVRALKKNFPDLGVITDVALDPYTSHGQDGLVDESGYVVNDDTVEALTKQALSHA
;
A
#
# COMPACT_ATOMS: atom_id res chain seq x y z
N MET A 1 -39.07 27.40 -1.15
CA MET A 1 -40.02 26.27 -1.33
C MET A 1 -40.16 25.57 0.03
N THR A 2 -41.38 25.31 0.51
CA THR A 2 -41.64 24.87 1.92
C THR A 2 -42.44 23.58 1.99
N TYR A 3 -42.41 22.92 3.16
CA TYR A 3 -43.37 21.86 3.50
C TYR A 3 -44.81 22.43 3.46
N PRO A 4 -45.83 21.71 2.95
CA PRO A 4 -45.85 20.31 2.48
C PRO A 4 -45.53 20.12 0.99
N PHE A 5 -45.26 21.20 0.25
CA PHE A 5 -45.01 21.15 -1.19
C PHE A 5 -43.69 20.46 -1.51
N VAL A 6 -42.63 20.75 -0.73
CA VAL A 6 -41.37 19.99 -0.76
C VAL A 6 -41.35 18.96 0.36
N ARG A 7 -41.23 17.69 -0.02
CA ARG A 7 -41.05 16.57 0.91
C ARG A 7 -39.84 15.77 0.43
N PRO A 8 -38.63 16.02 0.97
CA PRO A 8 -37.41 15.33 0.54
C PRO A 8 -37.48 13.81 0.66
N ARG A 9 -38.35 13.31 1.56
CA ARG A 9 -38.62 11.88 1.72
C ARG A 9 -39.24 11.20 0.49
N ARG A 10 -39.87 11.95 -0.43
CA ARG A 10 -40.45 11.37 -1.67
C ARG A 10 -39.37 10.65 -2.48
N MET A 11 -38.21 11.27 -2.66
CA MET A 11 -37.08 10.69 -3.39
C MET A 11 -36.43 9.50 -2.67
N ARG A 12 -36.74 9.31 -1.38
CA ARG A 12 -36.18 8.22 -0.56
C ARG A 12 -37.13 7.04 -0.40
N ARG A 13 -38.35 7.10 -0.96
CA ARG A 13 -39.42 6.14 -0.68
C ARG A 13 -39.12 4.75 -1.24
N ASP A 14 -38.66 4.69 -2.49
CA ASP A 14 -38.52 3.44 -3.23
C ASP A 14 -37.07 3.25 -3.71
N GLU A 15 -36.69 2.00 -3.98
CA GLU A 15 -35.32 1.67 -4.39
C GLU A 15 -34.96 2.29 -5.74
N PHE A 16 -35.87 2.22 -6.73
CA PHE A 16 -35.66 2.86 -8.03
C PHE A 16 -35.50 4.39 -7.92
N SER A 17 -36.27 5.07 -7.05
CA SER A 17 -36.19 6.53 -6.92
C SER A 17 -34.87 6.95 -6.27
N ARG A 18 -34.39 6.17 -5.29
CA ARG A 18 -33.07 6.39 -4.67
C ARG A 18 -31.93 6.16 -5.67
N ARG A 19 -32.06 5.21 -6.61
CA ARG A 19 -31.07 4.97 -7.66
C ARG A 19 -31.00 6.12 -8.67
N LEU A 20 -32.14 6.66 -9.11
CA LEU A 20 -32.19 7.82 -10.01
C LEU A 20 -31.54 9.07 -9.43
N MET A 21 -31.66 9.26 -8.12
CA MET A 21 -31.18 10.45 -7.41
C MET A 21 -29.81 10.27 -6.74
N ARG A 22 -29.14 9.13 -6.95
CA ARG A 22 -27.85 8.85 -6.30
C ARG A 22 -26.74 9.67 -6.95
N GLU A 23 -26.07 10.49 -6.15
CA GLU A 23 -25.01 11.40 -6.62
C GLU A 23 -23.65 10.69 -6.78
N HIS A 24 -23.39 9.65 -5.98
CA HIS A 24 -22.11 8.94 -5.96
C HIS A 24 -22.29 7.41 -5.96
N VAL A 25 -21.40 6.71 -6.66
CA VAL A 25 -21.31 5.25 -6.69
C VAL A 25 -19.85 4.87 -6.51
N LEU A 26 -19.57 4.06 -5.49
CA LEU A 26 -18.26 3.43 -5.32
C LEU A 26 -18.16 2.20 -6.22
N THR A 27 -17.02 2.04 -6.87
CA THR A 27 -16.69 0.93 -7.76
C THR A 27 -15.30 0.39 -7.43
N ALA A 28 -14.93 -0.77 -7.99
CA ALA A 28 -13.58 -1.32 -7.80
C ALA A 28 -12.48 -0.39 -8.35
N ASN A 29 -12.80 0.48 -9.32
CA ASN A 29 -11.86 1.44 -9.90
C ASN A 29 -11.42 2.51 -8.89
N ASP A 30 -12.12 2.64 -7.77
CA ASP A 30 -11.83 3.62 -6.71
C ASP A 30 -10.95 3.03 -5.60
N LEU A 31 -10.56 1.75 -5.71
CA LEU A 31 -9.89 1.00 -4.66
C LEU A 31 -8.40 0.84 -4.94
N ILE A 32 -7.58 1.04 -3.90
CA ILE A 32 -6.18 0.62 -3.86
C ILE A 32 -6.08 -0.39 -2.71
N TYR A 33 -5.40 -1.51 -2.93
CA TYR A 33 -5.27 -2.56 -1.91
C TYR A 33 -3.86 -2.60 -1.31
N PRO A 34 -3.69 -2.17 -0.04
CA PRO A 34 -2.43 -2.32 0.68
C PRO A 34 -2.11 -3.78 0.99
N VAL A 35 -0.86 -4.19 0.77
CA VAL A 35 -0.39 -5.55 1.06
C VAL A 35 0.94 -5.50 1.80
N PHE A 36 1.02 -6.21 2.93
CA PHE A 36 2.26 -6.38 3.68
C PHE A 36 3.06 -7.55 3.11
N VAL A 37 4.29 -7.30 2.67
CA VAL A 37 5.15 -8.32 2.05
C VAL A 37 6.31 -8.64 2.99
N HIS A 38 6.70 -9.92 3.12
CA HIS A 38 7.83 -10.34 3.95
C HIS A 38 8.68 -11.44 3.28
N GLU A 39 9.85 -11.71 3.86
CA GLU A 39 10.78 -12.74 3.39
C GLU A 39 10.38 -14.18 3.76
N LEU A 40 9.69 -14.38 4.88
CA LEU A 40 9.29 -15.73 5.32
C LEU A 40 8.36 -16.38 4.29
N GLN A 41 8.42 -17.70 4.18
CA GLN A 41 7.56 -18.47 3.27
C GLN A 41 6.09 -18.44 3.72
N GLY A 42 5.17 -18.38 2.75
CA GLY A 42 3.73 -18.46 3.01
C GLY A 42 3.09 -17.16 3.50
N ARG A 43 2.22 -17.28 4.51
CA ARG A 43 1.38 -16.20 5.06
C ARG A 43 1.49 -16.16 6.58
N ALA A 44 1.43 -14.96 7.17
CA ALA A 44 1.45 -14.77 8.62
C ALA A 44 0.38 -13.75 9.07
N PRO A 45 -0.47 -14.07 10.05
CA PRO A 45 -1.53 -13.17 10.49
C PRO A 45 -0.98 -11.94 11.21
N VAL A 46 -1.66 -10.80 11.07
CA VAL A 46 -1.41 -9.59 11.87
C VAL A 46 -2.41 -9.55 13.03
N ALA A 47 -1.95 -9.80 14.25
CA ALA A 47 -2.83 -9.96 15.42
C ALA A 47 -3.75 -8.76 15.69
N SER A 48 -3.27 -7.54 15.46
CA SER A 48 -4.05 -6.30 15.63
C SER A 48 -4.97 -5.97 14.45
N MET A 49 -4.87 -6.70 13.33
CA MET A 49 -5.65 -6.48 12.11
C MET A 49 -6.29 -7.80 11.66
N PRO A 50 -7.37 -8.26 12.30
CA PRO A 50 -8.04 -9.51 11.95
C PRO A 50 -8.44 -9.56 10.47
N GLY A 51 -8.08 -10.65 9.79
CA GLY A 51 -8.31 -10.82 8.34
C GLY A 51 -7.20 -10.27 7.45
N ILE A 52 -6.17 -9.63 8.03
CA ILE A 52 -4.99 -9.15 7.31
C ILE A 52 -3.80 -10.05 7.61
N GLU A 53 -3.08 -10.40 6.55
CA GLU A 53 -1.90 -11.25 6.58
C GLU A 53 -0.73 -10.51 5.96
N ARG A 54 0.46 -10.78 6.48
CA ARG A 54 1.72 -10.54 5.77
C ARG A 54 1.92 -11.74 4.84
N VAL A 55 2.41 -11.50 3.63
CA VAL A 55 2.58 -12.54 2.61
C VAL A 55 4.01 -12.56 2.05
N SER A 56 4.49 -13.75 1.71
CA SER A 56 5.66 -13.93 0.82
C SER A 56 5.38 -13.41 -0.58
N ILE A 57 6.42 -13.22 -1.41
CA ILE A 57 6.25 -12.83 -2.83
C ILE A 57 5.40 -13.85 -3.60
N ASP A 58 5.56 -15.14 -3.35
CA ASP A 58 4.75 -16.17 -4.03
C ASP A 58 3.26 -16.07 -3.69
N GLU A 59 2.95 -15.80 -2.42
CA GLU A 59 1.57 -15.58 -1.97
C GLU A 59 1.03 -14.21 -2.42
N LEU A 60 1.88 -13.19 -2.55
CA LEU A 60 1.54 -11.89 -3.13
C LEU A 60 1.04 -12.04 -4.57
N LEU A 61 1.63 -12.93 -5.38
CA LEU A 61 1.15 -13.18 -6.74
C LEU A 61 -0.28 -13.75 -6.76
N ARG A 62 -0.64 -14.59 -5.78
CA ARG A 62 -2.02 -15.09 -5.63
C ARG A 62 -2.97 -13.99 -5.17
N VAL A 63 -2.52 -13.10 -4.29
CA VAL A 63 -3.28 -11.91 -3.89
C VAL A 63 -3.52 -11.00 -5.10
N ALA A 64 -2.51 -10.79 -5.93
CA ALA A 64 -2.61 -10.01 -7.15
C ALA A 64 -3.59 -10.62 -8.17
N GLU A 65 -3.56 -11.94 -8.36
CA GLU A 65 -4.53 -12.63 -9.22
C GLU A 65 -5.98 -12.39 -8.78
N GLN A 66 -6.25 -12.45 -7.47
CA GLN A 66 -7.56 -12.13 -6.90
C GLN A 66 -7.94 -10.67 -7.12
N ALA A 67 -7.01 -9.74 -6.86
CA ALA A 67 -7.22 -8.30 -7.06
C ALA A 67 -7.58 -7.98 -8.51
N VAL A 68 -6.85 -8.54 -9.48
CA VAL A 68 -7.11 -8.39 -10.92
C VAL A 68 -8.47 -8.98 -11.29
N THR A 69 -8.80 -10.18 -10.79
CA THR A 69 -10.11 -10.81 -11.02
C THR A 69 -11.26 -9.94 -10.52
N LEU A 70 -11.07 -9.28 -9.37
CA LEU A 70 -12.03 -8.35 -8.77
C LEU A 70 -11.96 -6.93 -9.35
N ARG A 71 -11.08 -6.68 -10.32
CA ARG A 71 -10.86 -5.39 -11.01
C ARG A 71 -10.35 -4.26 -10.10
N VAL A 72 -9.59 -4.60 -9.07
CA VAL A 72 -8.85 -3.62 -8.28
C VAL A 72 -7.68 -3.10 -9.13
N PRO A 73 -7.56 -1.78 -9.36
CA PRO A 73 -6.59 -1.22 -10.29
C PRO A 73 -5.15 -1.26 -9.80
N ALA A 74 -4.91 -1.23 -8.48
CA ALA A 74 -3.56 -1.14 -7.93
C ALA A 74 -3.38 -1.81 -6.57
N LEU A 75 -2.16 -2.31 -6.33
CA LEU A 75 -1.67 -2.71 -5.02
C LEU A 75 -0.70 -1.66 -4.48
N ALA A 76 -0.78 -1.38 -3.18
CA ALA A 76 0.22 -0.59 -2.46
C ALA A 76 1.08 -1.53 -1.58
N LEU A 77 2.38 -1.54 -1.79
CA LEU A 77 3.28 -2.49 -1.13
C LEU A 77 3.92 -1.88 0.11
N PHE A 78 3.84 -2.61 1.23
CA PHE A 78 4.49 -2.27 2.48
C PHE A 78 5.41 -3.42 2.91
N PRO A 79 6.75 -3.24 2.88
CA PRO A 79 7.68 -4.28 3.27
C PRO A 79 7.69 -4.46 4.79
N VAL A 80 7.78 -5.71 5.22
CA VAL A 80 8.06 -6.10 6.60
C VAL A 80 9.51 -6.55 6.63
N THR A 81 10.42 -5.58 6.62
CA THR A 81 11.87 -5.79 6.61
C THR A 81 12.31 -6.58 7.84
N ALA A 82 13.14 -7.60 7.62
CA ALA A 82 13.67 -8.43 8.69
C ALA A 82 14.56 -7.60 9.64
N PRO A 83 14.56 -7.88 10.97
CA PRO A 83 15.30 -7.06 11.93
C PRO A 83 16.80 -6.94 11.65
N ASP A 84 17.41 -7.97 11.07
CA ASP A 84 18.82 -8.04 10.69
C ASP A 84 19.16 -7.24 9.43
N ALA A 85 18.16 -6.90 8.62
CA ALA A 85 18.30 -6.02 7.46
C ALA A 85 18.07 -4.53 7.83
N LYS A 86 17.73 -4.21 9.09
CA LYS A 86 17.57 -2.83 9.54
C LYS A 86 18.90 -2.25 10.02
N SER A 87 19.17 -1.00 9.66
CA SER A 87 20.41 -0.30 10.00
C SER A 87 20.14 1.15 10.41
N LEU A 88 21.17 1.90 10.82
CA LEU A 88 21.03 3.35 11.05
C LEU A 88 20.96 4.14 9.73
N THR A 89 21.51 3.58 8.66
CA THR A 89 21.64 4.23 7.35
C THR A 89 20.59 3.79 6.34
N ALA A 90 19.71 2.85 6.70
CA ALA A 90 18.57 2.37 5.91
C ALA A 90 18.90 1.84 4.51
N GLU A 91 20.12 1.35 4.26
CA GLU A 91 20.58 0.95 2.93
C GLU A 91 19.74 -0.14 2.26
N ALA A 92 19.07 -0.98 3.05
CA ALA A 92 18.13 -1.97 2.55
C ALA A 92 16.94 -1.36 1.79
N ALA A 93 16.68 -0.05 1.94
CA ALA A 93 15.62 0.66 1.23
C ALA A 93 15.86 0.77 -0.28
N TRP A 94 17.11 0.74 -0.74
CA TRP A 94 17.48 0.88 -2.16
C TRP A 94 18.38 -0.24 -2.66
N ASP A 95 18.38 -1.39 -2.00
CA ASP A 95 19.05 -2.59 -2.51
C ASP A 95 18.31 -3.10 -3.77
N ASP A 96 19.05 -3.30 -4.86
CA ASP A 96 18.49 -3.84 -6.10
C ASP A 96 17.84 -5.21 -5.91
N ASP A 97 18.31 -6.02 -4.95
CA ASP A 97 17.72 -7.32 -4.56
C ASP A 97 16.80 -7.23 -3.33
N GLY A 98 16.46 -6.00 -2.92
CA GLY A 98 15.54 -5.71 -1.83
C GLY A 98 14.14 -6.28 -2.03
N LEU A 99 13.41 -6.45 -0.93
CA LEU A 99 12.11 -7.10 -0.90
C LEU A 99 11.07 -6.41 -1.81
N VAL A 100 11.00 -5.06 -1.76
CA VAL A 100 10.05 -4.29 -2.58
C VAL A 100 10.44 -4.39 -4.06
N GLN A 101 11.72 -4.25 -4.38
CA GLN A 101 12.26 -4.30 -5.73
C GLN A 101 11.96 -5.67 -6.38
N ARG A 102 12.21 -6.77 -5.66
CA ARG A 102 11.85 -8.12 -6.10
C ARG A 102 10.34 -8.30 -6.25
N ALA A 103 9.54 -7.79 -5.31
CA ALA A 103 8.08 -7.88 -5.38
C ALA A 103 7.50 -7.11 -6.59
N VAL A 104 8.00 -5.90 -6.86
CA VAL A 104 7.61 -5.08 -8.03
C VAL A 104 7.94 -5.83 -9.32
N ARG A 105 9.17 -6.34 -9.47
CA ARG A 105 9.57 -7.12 -10.66
C ARG A 105 8.69 -8.36 -10.86
N ALA A 106 8.40 -9.09 -9.77
CA ALA A 106 7.54 -10.26 -9.82
C ALA A 106 6.10 -9.92 -10.25
N LEU A 107 5.52 -8.86 -9.67
CA LEU A 107 4.18 -8.39 -10.03
C LEU A 107 4.12 -7.92 -11.48
N LYS A 108 5.05 -7.08 -11.93
CA LYS A 108 5.06 -6.57 -13.31
C LYS A 108 5.29 -7.66 -14.35
N LYS A 109 6.05 -8.70 -14.01
CA LYS A 109 6.23 -9.87 -14.89
C LYS A 109 4.94 -10.66 -15.09
N ASN A 110 4.10 -10.82 -14.06
CA ASN A 110 2.91 -11.66 -14.11
C ASN A 110 1.61 -10.89 -14.40
N PHE A 111 1.54 -9.62 -14.00
CA PHE A 111 0.37 -8.75 -14.09
C PHE A 111 0.80 -7.36 -14.62
N PRO A 112 1.19 -7.23 -15.89
CA PRO A 112 1.78 -6.00 -16.43
C PRO A 112 0.87 -4.78 -16.31
N ASP A 113 -0.44 -4.97 -16.42
CA ASP A 113 -1.44 -3.90 -16.36
C ASP A 113 -1.85 -3.51 -14.92
N LEU A 114 -1.47 -4.30 -13.90
CA LEU A 114 -1.78 -4.00 -12.51
C LEU A 114 -0.91 -2.83 -12.02
N GLY A 115 -1.52 -1.79 -11.47
CA GLY A 115 -0.82 -0.70 -10.81
C GLY A 115 -0.05 -1.21 -9.59
N VAL A 116 1.21 -0.78 -9.45
CA VAL A 116 2.02 -1.08 -8.27
C VAL A 116 2.47 0.26 -7.69
N ILE A 117 2.09 0.51 -6.45
CA ILE A 117 2.44 1.71 -5.70
C ILE A 117 3.42 1.27 -4.62
N THR A 118 4.65 1.74 -4.69
CA THR A 118 5.67 1.48 -3.68
C THR A 118 5.67 2.59 -2.64
N ASP A 119 5.84 2.23 -1.37
CA ASP A 119 6.07 3.19 -0.30
C ASP A 119 7.52 3.70 -0.30
N VAL A 120 7.70 5.01 -0.14
CA VAL A 120 9.02 5.68 -0.12
C VAL A 120 9.17 6.37 1.23
N ALA A 121 9.67 5.59 2.19
CA ALA A 121 9.93 5.96 3.57
C ALA A 121 11.03 5.04 4.15
N LEU A 122 11.76 5.53 5.17
CA LEU A 122 12.87 4.76 5.77
C LEU A 122 12.48 3.99 7.03
N ASP A 123 11.30 4.17 7.61
CA ASP A 123 10.89 3.50 8.86
C ASP A 123 10.89 1.96 8.81
N PRO A 124 10.63 1.29 7.66
CA PRO A 124 10.75 -0.16 7.62
C PRO A 124 12.21 -0.60 7.72
N TYR A 125 13.17 0.25 7.35
CA TYR A 125 14.58 -0.06 7.15
C TYR A 125 15.49 0.51 8.24
N THR A 126 15.03 1.52 8.98
CA THR A 126 15.79 2.06 10.12
C THR A 126 15.66 1.17 11.35
N SER A 127 16.75 1.01 12.09
CA SER A 127 16.76 0.25 13.35
C SER A 127 15.98 0.95 14.47
N HIS A 128 15.83 2.27 14.39
CA HIS A 128 15.05 3.09 15.32
C HIS A 128 13.58 3.31 14.90
N GLY A 129 13.21 2.98 13.66
CA GLY A 129 11.83 3.09 13.17
C GLY A 129 11.33 4.51 12.94
N GLN A 130 12.23 5.45 12.64
CA GLN A 130 11.86 6.80 12.17
C GLN A 130 11.92 6.81 10.64
N ASP A 131 11.12 7.68 10.02
CA ASP A 131 10.99 7.79 8.57
C ASP A 131 12.24 8.35 7.87
N GLY A 132 13.23 8.80 8.62
CA GLY A 132 14.45 9.41 8.12
C GLY A 132 15.71 9.08 8.94
N LEU A 133 16.86 9.55 8.45
CA LEU A 133 18.16 9.38 9.10
C LEU A 133 18.28 10.29 10.32
N VAL A 134 18.90 9.81 11.40
CA VAL A 134 19.03 10.56 12.66
C VAL A 134 20.48 11.00 12.91
N ASP A 135 20.66 12.22 13.43
CA ASP A 135 21.95 12.70 13.92
C ASP A 135 22.26 12.22 15.35
N GLU A 136 23.42 12.63 15.89
CA GLU A 136 23.84 12.28 17.26
C GLU A 136 22.90 12.80 18.35
N SER A 137 22.08 13.82 18.06
CA SER A 137 21.07 14.35 18.98
C SER A 137 19.74 13.59 18.92
N GLY A 138 19.58 12.70 17.93
CA GLY A 138 18.35 11.98 17.65
C GLY A 138 17.35 12.77 16.80
N TYR A 139 17.78 13.86 16.16
CA TYR A 139 16.95 14.64 15.24
C TYR A 139 16.97 14.01 13.84
N VAL A 140 15.79 13.91 13.20
CA VAL A 140 15.65 13.40 11.83
C VAL A 140 16.14 14.45 10.84
N VAL A 141 17.28 14.19 10.21
CA VAL A 141 17.98 15.13 9.31
C VAL A 141 17.29 15.15 7.95
N ASN A 142 16.68 16.28 7.60
CA ASN A 142 15.84 16.42 6.42
C ASN A 142 16.58 16.12 5.09
N ASP A 143 17.67 16.84 4.82
CA ASP A 143 18.29 16.81 3.48
C ASP A 143 18.94 15.45 3.19
N ASP A 144 19.64 14.87 4.17
CA ASP A 144 20.21 13.52 4.08
C ASP A 144 19.11 12.46 3.90
N THR A 145 17.97 12.63 4.58
CA THR A 145 16.80 11.77 4.40
C THR A 145 16.23 11.89 2.98
N VAL A 146 16.09 13.10 2.45
CA VAL A 146 15.59 13.31 1.07
C VAL A 146 16.53 12.66 0.04
N GLU A 147 17.85 12.71 0.25
CA GLU A 147 18.81 12.03 -0.63
C GLU A 147 18.61 10.49 -0.60
N ALA A 148 18.44 9.92 0.60
CA ALA A 148 18.16 8.49 0.77
C ALA A 148 16.82 8.07 0.13
N LEU A 149 15.75 8.85 0.33
CA LEU A 149 14.44 8.61 -0.28
C LEU A 149 14.50 8.72 -1.81
N THR A 150 15.36 9.59 -2.35
CA THR A 150 15.60 9.68 -3.79
C THR A 150 16.23 8.41 -4.34
N LYS A 151 17.22 7.83 -3.64
CA LYS A 151 17.84 6.53 -4.00
C LYS A 151 16.80 5.42 -3.98
N GLN A 152 15.97 5.37 -2.94
CA GLN A 152 14.87 4.41 -2.82
C GLN A 152 13.89 4.53 -4.00
N ALA A 153 13.39 5.73 -4.29
CA ALA A 153 12.45 5.96 -5.39
C ALA A 153 13.05 5.57 -6.75
N LEU A 154 14.33 5.83 -6.99
CA LEU A 154 15.02 5.42 -8.21
C LEU A 154 15.15 3.90 -8.31
N SER A 155 15.41 3.19 -7.22
CA SER A 155 15.48 1.72 -7.22
C SER A 155 14.11 1.05 -7.45
N HIS A 156 13.01 1.76 -7.15
CA HIS A 156 11.64 1.27 -7.36
C HIS A 156 11.14 1.46 -8.81
N ALA A 157 11.72 2.41 -9.55
CA ALA A 157 11.26 2.85 -10.88
C ALA A 157 11.67 1.89 -12.00
#